data_AF-A0A949RWM8-F1
#
_entry.id   AF-A0A949RWM8-F1
#
_cell.length_a   1.000
_cell.length_b   1.000
_cell.length_c   1.000
_cell.angle_alpha   90.00
_cell.angle_beta   90.00
_cell.angle_gamma   90.00
#
_symmetry.space_group_name_H-M   'P 1'
#
loop_
_entity.id
_entity.type
_entity.pdbx_description
1 polymer ?
#
loop_
_entity_poly.entity_id
_entity_poly.type
_entity_poly.pdbx_seq_one_letter_code
_entity_poly.pdbx_strand_id
1 'polypeptide(L)'
;MASIVLPLVFGVFFGFALNKAGLTKYNKIVNVFRFTDLAVLKFMMTALVVAMIGLYGLRGLGLIEFPNVPSTYIVGNLIGGLIFGVGMALTGY
;
A
#
# COMPACT_ATOMS: atom_id res chain seq x y z
N MET A 1 12.06 -5.05 -24.01
CA MET A 1 11.74 -3.80 -23.30
C MET A 1 10.37 -3.94 -22.66
N ALA A 2 10.25 -3.70 -21.35
CA ALA A 2 8.93 -3.73 -20.69
C ALA A 2 8.08 -2.54 -21.18
N SER A 3 6.87 -2.80 -21.69
CA SER A 3 5.96 -1.74 -22.11
C SER A 3 5.47 -0.97 -20.88
N ILE A 4 5.88 0.29 -20.74
CA ILE A 4 5.51 1.14 -19.58
C ILE A 4 4.01 1.48 -19.52
N VAL A 5 3.30 1.22 -20.62
CA VAL A 5 1.87 1.49 -20.77
C VAL A 5 1.05 0.72 -19.73
N LEU A 6 1.34 -0.56 -19.50
CA LEU A 6 0.54 -1.38 -18.59
C LEU A 6 0.71 -0.95 -17.11
N PRO A 7 1.94 -0.75 -16.58
CA PRO A 7 2.14 -0.14 -15.26
C PRO A 7 1.48 1.23 -15.12
N LEU A 8 1.53 2.06 -16.17
CA LEU A 8 0.90 3.38 -16.16
C LEU A 8 -0.62 3.28 -16.01
N VAL A 9 -1.27 2.39 -16.79
CA VAL A 9 -2.71 2.15 -16.70
C VAL A 9 -3.09 1.67 -15.30
N PHE A 10 -2.38 0.68 -14.74
CA PHE A 10 -2.63 0.22 -13.37
C PHE A 10 -2.40 1.32 -12.33
N GLY A 11 -1.37 2.16 -12.51
CA GLY A 11 -1.10 3.31 -11.64
C GLY A 11 -2.24 4.33 -11.64
N VAL A 12 -2.84 4.61 -12.80
CA VAL A 12 -4.01 5.51 -12.91
C VAL A 12 -5.21 4.92 -12.17
N PHE A 13 -5.53 3.64 -12.37
CA PHE A 13 -6.64 2.99 -11.66
C PHE A 13 -6.40 2.93 -10.15
N PHE A 14 -5.17 2.66 -9.73
CA PHE A 14 -4.79 2.67 -8.33
C PHE A 14 -4.95 4.06 -7.70
N GLY A 15 -4.45 5.11 -8.36
CA GLY A 15 -4.61 6.49 -7.91
C GLY A 15 -6.09 6.92 -7.83
N PHE A 16 -6.90 6.53 -8.81
CA PHE A 16 -8.35 6.74 -8.79
C PHE A 16 -9.01 6.05 -7.59
N ALA A 17 -8.65 4.79 -7.31
CA ALA A 17 -9.16 4.05 -6.16
C ALA A 17 -8.80 4.71 -4.83
N LEU A 18 -7.55 5.18 -4.68
CA LEU A 18 -7.11 5.91 -3.48
C LEU A 18 -7.87 7.22 -3.28
N ASN A 19 -8.06 8.00 -4.35
CA ASN A 19 -8.82 9.25 -4.29
C ASN A 19 -10.28 8.98 -3.91
N LYS A 20 -10.91 7.98 -4.53
CA LYS A 20 -12.30 7.58 -4.24
C LYS A 20 -12.47 7.08 -2.81
N ALA A 21 -11.48 6.36 -2.26
CA ALA A 21 -11.45 5.92 -0.87
C ALA A 21 -11.20 7.08 0.13
N GLY A 22 -10.91 8.29 -0.36
CA GLY A 22 -10.67 9.46 0.48
C GLY A 22 -9.34 9.45 1.22
N LEU A 23 -8.42 8.55 0.82
CA LEU A 23 -7.11 8.38 1.45
C LEU A 23 -6.12 9.49 1.08
N THR A 24 -6.48 10.34 0.12
CA THR A 24 -5.72 11.53 -0.27
C THR A 24 -6.07 12.76 0.58
N LYS A 25 -6.88 12.59 1.63
CA LYS A 25 -7.31 13.69 2.51
C LYS A 25 -6.44 13.73 3.76
N TYR A 26 -5.81 14.88 4.01
CA TYR A 26 -4.98 15.14 5.20
C TYR A 26 -5.61 14.60 6.50
N ASN A 27 -6.87 14.95 6.75
CA ASN A 27 -7.58 14.56 7.97
C ASN A 27 -7.65 13.04 8.15
N LYS A 28 -7.81 12.25 7.07
CA LYS A 28 -7.88 10.79 7.16
C LYS A 28 -6.55 10.19 7.58
N ILE A 29 -5.43 10.73 7.10
CA ILE A 29 -4.08 10.26 7.44
C ILE A 29 -3.75 10.61 8.88
N VAL A 30 -3.90 11.88 9.28
CA VAL A 30 -3.61 12.32 10.65
C VAL A 30 -4.50 11.61 11.68
N ASN A 31 -5.77 11.38 11.36
CA ASN A 31 -6.70 10.73 12.28
C ASN A 31 -6.39 9.26 12.55
N VAL A 32 -5.64 8.57 11.67
CA VAL A 32 -5.12 7.23 11.99
C VAL A 32 -4.11 7.30 13.13
N PHE A 33 -3.18 8.25 13.10
CA PHE A 33 -2.19 8.42 14.16
C PHE A 33 -2.80 8.95 15.47
N ARG A 34 -3.95 9.63 15.39
CA ARG A 34 -4.75 10.05 16.54
C ARG A 34 -5.70 8.97 17.05
N PHE A 35 -5.76 7.82 16.37
CA PHE A 35 -6.68 6.72 16.67
C PHE A 35 -8.18 7.12 16.65
N THR A 36 -8.54 8.19 15.95
CA THR A 36 -9.92 8.68 15.85
C THR A 36 -10.65 8.17 14.62
N ASP A 37 -9.91 7.86 13.54
CA ASP A 37 -10.46 7.31 12.32
C ASP A 37 -9.49 6.28 11.72
N LEU A 38 -9.86 5.01 11.81
CA LEU A 38 -9.04 3.89 11.32
C LEU A 38 -9.35 3.50 9.87
N ALA A 39 -10.02 4.35 9.09
CA ALA A 39 -10.39 4.05 7.71
C ALA A 39 -9.17 3.71 6.83
N VAL A 40 -8.04 4.42 6.97
CA VAL A 40 -6.82 4.14 6.19
C VAL A 40 -6.29 2.74 6.53
N LEU A 41 -6.20 2.41 7.83
CA LEU A 41 -5.75 1.09 8.29
C LEU A 41 -6.66 -0.03 7.76
N LYS A 42 -7.99 0.14 7.86
CA LYS A 42 -8.98 -0.83 7.35
C LYS A 42 -8.86 -1.02 5.83
N PHE A 43 -8.68 0.07 5.09
CA PHE A 43 -8.47 -0.01 3.64
C PHE A 43 -7.20 -0.77 3.29
N MET A 44 -6.06 -0.46 3.94
CA MET A 44 -4.80 -1.15 3.67
C MET A 44 -4.90 -2.65 3.98
N MET A 45 -5.48 -3.02 5.13
CA MET A 45 -5.64 -4.42 5.51
C MET A 45 -6.56 -5.18 4.56
N THR A 46 -7.68 -4.59 4.15
CA THR A 46 -8.59 -5.23 3.18
C THR A 46 -7.95 -5.37 1.80
N ALA A 47 -7.24 -4.34 1.32
CA ALA A 47 -6.50 -4.40 0.07
C ALA A 47 -5.42 -5.50 0.10
N LEU A 48 -4.70 -5.66 1.21
CA LEU A 48 -3.73 -6.75 1.41
C LEU A 48 -4.39 -8.12 1.29
N VAL A 49 -5.53 -8.34 1.98
CA VAL A 49 -6.25 -9.62 1.92
C VAL A 49 -6.75 -9.92 0.51
N VAL A 50 -7.34 -8.95 -0.17
CA VAL A 50 -7.81 -9.09 -1.56
C VAL A 50 -6.65 -9.41 -2.50
N ALA A 51 -5.53 -8.70 -2.36
CA ALA A 51 -4.33 -8.94 -3.16
C ALA A 51 -3.75 -10.34 -2.90
N MET A 52 -3.66 -10.77 -1.64
CA MET A 52 -3.19 -12.12 -1.30
C MET A 52 -4.05 -13.19 -1.96
N ILE A 53 -5.38 -13.11 -1.84
CA ILE A 53 -6.29 -14.10 -2.46
C ILE A 53 -6.10 -14.12 -3.98
N GLY A 54 -6.05 -12.94 -4.62
CA GLY A 54 -5.84 -12.83 -6.06
C GLY A 54 -4.50 -13.39 -6.53
N LEU A 55 -3.40 -13.01 -5.86
CA LEU A 55 -2.05 -13.45 -6.23
C LEU A 55 -1.86 -14.95 -6.01
N TYR A 56 -2.32 -15.51 -4.89
CA TYR A 56 -2.27 -16.95 -4.66
C TYR A 56 -3.16 -17.72 -5.64
N GLY A 57 -4.33 -17.18 -6.00
CA GLY A 57 -5.18 -17.76 -7.04
C GLY A 57 -4.49 -17.81 -8.40
N LEU A 58 -3.88 -16.70 -8.84
CA LEU A 58 -3.13 -16.64 -10.10
C LEU A 58 -1.93 -17.60 -10.10
N ARG A 59 -1.23 -17.73 -8.96
CA ARG A 59 -0.15 -18.71 -8.79
C ARG A 59 -0.67 -20.14 -8.89
N GLY A 60 -1.82 -20.45 -8.28
CA GLY A 60 -2.46 -21.76 -8.37
C GLY A 60 -2.86 -22.16 -9.79
N LEU A 61 -3.14 -21.17 -10.65
CA LEU A 61 -3.41 -21.35 -12.09
C LEU A 61 -2.14 -21.41 -12.95
N GLY A 62 -0.94 -21.26 -12.36
CA GLY A 62 0.33 -21.25 -13.09
C GLY A 62 0.58 -19.98 -13.91
N LEU A 63 -0.16 -18.90 -13.65
CA LEU A 63 -0.07 -17.64 -14.41
C LEU A 63 1.06 -16.72 -13.92
N ILE A 64 1.47 -16.87 -12.66
CA ILE A 64 2.55 -16.08 -12.06
C ILE A 64 3.43 -16.93 -11.16
N GLU A 65 4.67 -16.49 -11.00
CA GLU A 65 5.58 -16.93 -9.94
C GLU A 65 5.78 -15.78 -8.95
N PHE A 66 5.94 -16.11 -7.67
CA PHE A 66 6.25 -15.08 -6.68
C PHE A 66 7.72 -14.69 -6.80
N PRO A 67 8.03 -13.38 -6.76
CA PRO A 67 9.40 -12.93 -6.70
C PRO A 67 10.04 -13.35 -5.37
N ASN A 68 11.36 -13.35 -5.32
CA ASN A 68 12.10 -13.54 -4.08
C ASN A 68 11.70 -12.46 -3.07
N VAL A 69 11.41 -12.88 -1.83
CA VAL A 69 11.14 -11.96 -0.74
C VAL A 69 12.42 -11.17 -0.44
N PRO A 70 12.36 -9.82 -0.40
CA PRO A 70 13.51 -9.01 -0.03
C PRO A 70 14.06 -9.40 1.36
N SER A 71 15.36 -9.28 1.55
CA SER A 71 15.99 -9.58 2.85
C SER A 71 15.54 -8.62 3.94
N THR A 72 15.29 -9.14 5.13
CA THR A 72 14.91 -8.31 6.29
C THR A 72 16.12 -7.54 6.82
N TYR A 73 16.13 -6.23 6.62
CA TYR A 73 17.11 -5.34 7.23
C TYR A 73 16.52 -4.66 8.47
N ILE A 74 16.70 -5.28 9.64
CA ILE A 74 16.03 -4.87 10.88
C ILE A 74 16.25 -3.40 11.21
N VAL A 75 17.52 -2.94 11.21
CA VAL A 75 17.87 -1.56 11.57
C VAL A 75 17.30 -0.58 10.56
N GLY A 76 17.46 -0.83 9.26
CA GLY A 76 16.95 0.05 8.22
C GLY A 76 15.42 0.11 8.18
N ASN A 77 14.74 -1.04 8.34
CA ASN A 77 13.28 -1.10 8.36
C ASN A 77 12.71 -0.36 9.59
N LEU A 78 13.36 -0.50 10.75
CA LEU A 78 12.91 0.18 11.97
C LEU A 78 13.12 1.70 11.86
N ILE A 79 14.33 2.14 11.54
CA ILE A 79 14.66 3.58 11.45
C ILE A 79 13.87 4.23 10.32
N GLY A 80 13.85 3.62 9.12
CA GLY A 80 13.12 4.12 7.97
C GLY A 80 11.60 4.16 8.22
N GLY A 81 11.05 3.11 8.84
CA GLY A 81 9.64 3.06 9.21
C GLY A 81 9.25 4.14 10.22
N LEU A 82 10.10 4.41 11.22
CA LEU A 82 9.86 5.48 12.19
C LEU A 82 9.92 6.87 11.53
N ILE A 83 10.94 7.14 10.70
CA ILE A 83 11.06 8.41 9.98
C ILE A 83 9.84 8.63 9.08
N PHE A 84 9.45 7.60 8.32
CA PHE A 84 8.28 7.65 7.45
C PHE A 84 6.99 7.87 8.24
N GLY A 85 6.79 7.15 9.34
CA GLY A 85 5.62 7.28 10.21
C GLY A 85 5.50 8.67 10.85
N VAL A 86 6.60 9.20 11.39
CA VAL A 86 6.64 10.57 11.96
C VAL A 86 6.36 11.60 10.87
N GLY A 87 6.97 11.45 9.69
CA GLY A 87 6.70 12.29 8.52
C GLY A 87 5.20 12.34 8.21
N MET A 88 4.58 11.18 7.99
CA MET A 88 3.14 11.09 7.70
C MET A 88 2.26 11.70 8.78
N ALA A 89 2.60 11.53 10.06
CA ALA A 89 1.83 12.09 11.16
C ALA A 89 1.90 13.62 11.20
N LEU A 90 3.05 14.21 10.83
CA LEU A 90 3.26 15.66 10.83
C LEU A 90 2.66 16.33 9.59
N THR A 91 2.85 15.73 8.41
CA THR A 91 2.45 16.31 7.12
C THR A 91 1.04 15.92 6.69
N GLY A 92 0.46 14.88 7.32
CA GLY A 92 -0.80 14.27 6.91
C GLY A 92 -0.80 13.78 5.46
N TYR A 93 0.37 13.34 4.97
CA TYR A 93 0.59 12.77 3.65
C TYR A 93 1.55 11.58 3.74
#